data_AF-A0A1M2ZNP7-F1
#
_entry.id   AF-A0A1M2ZNP7-F1
#
_cell.length_a   1.000
_cell.length_b   1.000
_cell.length_c   1.000
_cell.angle_alpha   90.00
_cell.angle_beta   90.00
_cell.angle_gamma   90.00
#
_symmetry.space_group_name_H-M   'P 1'
#
loop_
_entity.id
_entity.type
_entity.pdbx_description
1 polymer ?
#
loop_
_entity_poly.entity_id
_entity_poly.type
_entity_poly.pdbx_seq_one_letter_code
_entity_poly.pdbx_strand_id
1 'polypeptide(L)'
;MKLHVNKTCGTCEFNFEGICAGDNYNEKITDLSHYCAGWNASLNYFCYLTANAPWYIKSQYDRKNIYFDELVTLVEMDEKEEPIEIDIFNLVEKIYELWYPNEIAEALDVSIGVLGYAHIHGTPEKRIFDFSNKLQIPAHYFEKVTTLDIPDIEKCRDKFYKIHGGSIDAIKKAAEERSTRKEQQEIKESYPFNKEELEDKIRKYSEPHVLYHDMSDDYKSRDYVVAINLQKDDFHGRLYYKYSFGGYGLTNDIMRDIIEFIAELDVETINEYNDRCFLINDINLSADDVGENIYFTLRKSNGEILNITARADELQNYIIGYEMIRCDGHAKKKERRKCIECGNFTPSETSAKGLCSVRKEEVQRSRIICGFDFAPKVNDNIN
;
A
#
# COMPACT_ATOMS: atom_id res chain seq x y z
N MET A 1 11.77 -35.50 0.05
CA MET A 1 12.65 -35.46 1.25
C MET A 1 12.32 -34.17 1.97
N LYS A 2 11.86 -34.24 3.23
CA LYS A 2 11.54 -33.03 4.01
C LYS A 2 12.83 -32.32 4.41
N LEU A 3 12.74 -31.00 4.64
CA LEU A 3 13.88 -30.21 5.08
C LEU A 3 14.19 -30.55 6.55
N HIS A 4 15.44 -30.93 6.84
CA HIS A 4 15.89 -31.23 8.19
C HIS A 4 16.59 -30.02 8.82
N VAL A 5 16.28 -29.74 10.09
CA VAL A 5 16.97 -28.72 10.88
C VAL A 5 18.17 -29.32 11.62
N ASN A 6 19.36 -28.97 11.16
CA ASN A 6 20.63 -29.33 11.75
C ASN A 6 21.09 -28.25 12.74
N LYS A 7 20.93 -28.51 14.04
CA LYS A 7 21.32 -27.63 15.15
C LYS A 7 22.69 -27.98 15.76
N THR A 8 23.71 -28.14 14.92
CA THR A 8 25.07 -28.51 15.36
C THR A 8 26.07 -27.35 15.29
N CYS A 9 27.24 -27.48 15.90
CA CYS A 9 28.31 -26.48 15.81
C CYS A 9 28.74 -26.17 14.36
N GLY A 10 28.54 -27.09 13.41
CA GLY A 10 28.79 -26.87 11.99
C GLY A 10 27.87 -25.83 11.33
N THR A 11 26.69 -25.58 11.90
CA THR A 11 25.70 -24.62 11.39
C THR A 11 25.52 -23.41 12.32
N CYS A 12 26.25 -23.35 13.43
CA CYS A 12 26.10 -22.38 14.51
C CYS A 12 26.71 -21.01 14.17
N GLU A 13 26.03 -19.92 14.52
CA GLU A 13 26.55 -18.54 14.38
C GLU A 13 27.75 -18.26 15.27
N PHE A 14 27.86 -18.97 16.39
CA PHE A 14 28.93 -18.81 17.37
C PHE A 14 30.19 -19.63 17.04
N ASN A 15 30.25 -20.27 15.87
CA ASN A 15 31.44 -20.95 15.39
C ASN A 15 32.34 -19.97 14.61
N PHE A 16 33.30 -19.38 15.31
CA PHE A 16 34.29 -18.48 14.72
C PHE A 16 35.56 -19.27 14.42
N GLU A 17 35.66 -19.78 13.19
CA GLU A 17 36.83 -20.52 12.69
C GLU A 17 37.21 -21.73 13.58
N GLY A 18 36.20 -22.44 14.11
CA GLY A 18 36.40 -23.57 15.01
C GLY A 18 36.64 -23.19 16.46
N ILE A 19 36.35 -21.96 16.86
CA ILE A 19 36.31 -21.51 18.26
C ILE A 19 34.87 -21.13 18.63
N CYS A 20 34.38 -21.63 19.76
CA CYS A 20 33.03 -21.35 20.22
C CYS A 20 32.98 -19.99 20.95
N ALA A 21 32.06 -19.13 20.56
CA ALA A 21 31.76 -17.86 21.24
C ALA A 21 30.39 -17.88 21.99
N GLY A 22 29.78 -19.05 22.13
CA GLY A 22 28.50 -19.27 22.80
C GLY A 22 28.68 -20.03 24.12
N ASP A 23 28.01 -21.17 24.26
CA ASP A 23 27.99 -21.99 25.48
C ASP A 23 29.38 -22.35 26.03
N ASN A 24 30.31 -22.81 25.16
CA ASN A 24 31.68 -23.14 25.54
C ASN A 24 32.64 -22.03 25.14
N TYR A 25 32.41 -20.83 25.67
CA TYR A 25 33.10 -19.61 25.27
C TYR A 25 34.63 -19.75 25.28
N ASN A 26 35.26 -19.40 24.15
CA ASN A 26 36.70 -19.44 23.90
C ASN A 26 37.33 -20.85 23.87
N GLU A 27 36.51 -21.91 23.81
CA GLU A 27 36.99 -23.27 23.60
C GLU A 27 37.06 -23.65 22.13
N LYS A 28 38.01 -24.53 21.78
CA LYS A 28 38.14 -25.06 20.42
C LYS A 28 37.07 -26.11 20.15
N ILE A 29 36.29 -25.90 19.10
CA ILE A 29 35.32 -26.86 18.59
C ILE A 29 36.09 -28.02 17.95
N THR A 30 36.04 -29.18 18.59
CA THR A 30 36.70 -30.40 18.11
C THR A 30 35.76 -31.32 17.33
N ASP A 31 34.45 -31.13 17.49
CA ASP A 31 33.39 -31.88 16.82
C ASP A 31 32.32 -30.93 16.29
N LEU A 32 32.20 -30.83 14.96
CA LEU A 32 31.18 -29.99 14.31
C LEU A 32 29.77 -30.59 14.40
N SER A 33 29.63 -31.86 14.76
CA SER A 33 28.34 -32.54 14.96
C SER A 33 27.77 -32.36 16.37
N HIS A 34 28.50 -31.66 17.25
CA HIS A 34 28.04 -31.39 18.60
C HIS A 34 26.81 -30.49 18.63
N TYR A 35 25.83 -30.83 19.48
CA TYR A 35 24.62 -30.05 19.75
C TYR A 35 24.78 -29.29 21.07
N CYS A 36 24.49 -27.98 21.08
CA CYS A 36 24.50 -27.15 22.27
C CYS A 36 23.20 -26.34 22.41
N ALA A 37 22.93 -25.84 23.62
CA ALA A 37 21.70 -25.12 23.92
C ALA A 37 21.73 -23.68 23.39
N GLY A 38 22.92 -23.06 23.41
CA GLY A 38 23.17 -21.74 22.82
C GLY A 38 23.36 -21.76 21.31
N TRP A 39 22.86 -22.77 20.60
CA TRP A 39 22.92 -22.80 19.14
C TRP A 39 21.99 -21.74 18.54
N ASN A 40 22.48 -21.05 17.52
CA ASN A 40 21.67 -20.20 16.64
C ASN A 40 22.24 -20.28 15.22
N ALA A 41 21.44 -20.02 14.19
CA ALA A 41 21.82 -20.26 12.81
C ALA A 41 22.88 -19.26 12.32
N SER A 42 24.01 -19.76 11.83
CA SER A 42 24.97 -18.95 11.07
C SER A 42 24.30 -18.30 9.85
N LEU A 43 24.82 -17.18 9.37
CA LEU A 43 24.26 -16.48 8.19
C LEU A 43 24.05 -17.41 6.98
N ASN A 44 25.02 -18.28 6.70
CA ASN A 44 24.90 -19.26 5.60
C ASN A 44 23.75 -20.25 5.83
N TYR A 45 23.59 -20.72 7.07
CA TYR A 45 22.54 -21.67 7.41
C TYR A 45 21.15 -21.04 7.48
N PHE A 46 21.08 -19.80 7.97
CA PHE A 46 19.89 -18.94 7.89
C PHE A 46 19.43 -18.79 6.43
N CYS A 47 20.33 -18.41 5.51
CA CYS A 47 20.02 -18.29 4.08
C CYS A 47 19.58 -19.63 3.49
N TYR A 48 20.21 -20.73 3.89
CA TYR A 48 19.82 -22.07 3.43
C TYR A 48 18.39 -22.44 3.88
N LEU A 49 18.06 -22.28 5.17
CA LEU A 49 16.75 -22.65 5.69
C LEU A 49 15.63 -21.80 5.08
N THR A 50 15.82 -20.47 5.03
CA THR A 50 14.82 -19.54 4.46
C THR A 50 14.61 -19.77 2.96
N ALA A 51 15.67 -20.12 2.21
CA ALA A 51 15.55 -20.42 0.79
C ALA A 51 14.80 -21.74 0.52
N ASN A 52 15.03 -22.76 1.34
CA ASN A 52 14.59 -24.15 1.09
C ASN A 52 13.37 -24.60 1.92
N ALA A 53 12.84 -23.75 2.81
CA ALA A 53 11.65 -24.07 3.58
C ALA A 53 10.45 -24.43 2.67
N PRO A 54 9.61 -25.39 3.07
CA PRO A 54 8.36 -25.71 2.37
C PRO A 54 7.53 -24.45 2.11
N TRP A 55 6.85 -24.39 0.97
CA TRP A 55 6.16 -23.18 0.52
C TRP A 55 5.15 -22.65 1.55
N TYR A 56 4.49 -23.52 2.31
CA TYR A 56 3.47 -23.15 3.31
C TYR A 56 4.05 -22.60 4.63
N ILE A 57 5.35 -22.81 4.87
CA ILE A 57 6.10 -22.17 5.96
C ILE A 57 6.72 -20.88 5.42
N LYS A 58 7.34 -20.97 4.24
CA LYS A 58 7.99 -19.85 3.58
C LYS A 58 7.04 -18.69 3.31
N SER A 59 5.81 -18.97 2.87
CA SER A 59 4.80 -17.93 2.62
C SER A 59 4.45 -17.13 3.88
N GLN A 60 4.49 -17.76 5.06
CA GLN A 60 4.24 -17.09 6.34
C GLN A 60 5.44 -16.20 6.71
N TYR A 61 6.66 -16.68 6.49
CA TYR A 61 7.88 -15.93 6.77
C TYR A 61 8.06 -14.73 5.82
N ASP A 62 7.92 -14.94 4.50
CA ASP A 62 8.09 -13.89 3.48
C ASP A 62 7.07 -12.75 3.67
N ARG A 63 5.88 -13.05 4.20
CA ARG A 63 4.84 -12.07 4.53
C ARG A 63 4.99 -11.44 5.92
N LYS A 64 6.08 -11.74 6.64
CA LYS A 64 6.38 -11.27 8.01
C LYS A 64 5.32 -11.66 9.04
N ASN A 65 4.65 -12.80 8.84
CA ASN A 65 3.72 -13.34 9.82
C ASN A 65 4.44 -14.08 10.96
N ILE A 66 5.65 -14.57 10.70
CA ILE A 66 6.47 -15.32 11.65
C ILE A 66 7.93 -14.84 11.61
N TYR A 67 8.65 -15.01 12.71
CA TYR A 67 10.08 -14.78 12.81
C TYR A 67 10.89 -16.04 12.46
N PHE A 68 12.22 -15.91 12.39
CA PHE A 68 13.09 -17.01 12.00
C PHE A 68 13.01 -18.20 12.96
N ASP A 69 12.93 -17.97 14.27
CA ASP A 69 12.82 -19.04 15.28
C ASP A 69 11.52 -19.85 15.11
N GLU A 70 10.44 -19.18 14.73
CA GLU A 70 9.16 -19.81 14.40
C GLU A 70 9.27 -20.61 13.10
N LEU A 71 9.94 -20.08 12.06
CA LEU A 71 10.23 -20.84 10.83
C LEU A 71 10.99 -22.13 11.16
N VAL A 72 12.04 -22.05 11.98
CA VAL A 72 12.82 -23.23 12.41
C VAL A 72 11.91 -24.25 13.10
N THR A 73 11.07 -23.78 14.03
CA THR A 73 10.11 -24.64 14.74
C THR A 73 9.14 -25.32 13.79
N LEU A 74 8.58 -24.59 12.82
CA LEU A 74 7.67 -25.14 11.83
C LEU A 74 8.35 -26.15 10.89
N VAL A 75 9.62 -25.95 10.54
CA VAL A 75 10.37 -26.94 9.74
C VAL A 75 10.59 -28.22 10.56
N GLU A 76 10.90 -28.13 11.85
CA GLU A 76 11.01 -29.30 12.73
C GLU A 76 9.67 -30.03 12.91
N MET A 77 8.56 -29.29 13.01
CA MET A 77 7.21 -29.85 13.02
C MET A 77 6.91 -30.58 11.70
N ASP A 78 7.25 -29.96 10.58
CA ASP A 78 7.05 -30.56 9.26
C ASP A 78 7.85 -31.85 9.13
N GLU A 79 9.13 -31.83 9.52
CA GLU A 79 9.99 -33.02 9.52
C GLU A 79 9.36 -34.19 10.30
N LYS A 80 8.66 -33.92 11.40
CA LYS A 80 7.95 -34.89 12.24
C LYS A 80 6.54 -35.23 11.77
N GLU A 81 6.09 -34.65 10.66
CA GLU A 81 4.72 -34.78 10.13
C GLU A 81 3.64 -34.27 11.09
N GLU A 82 3.98 -33.30 11.94
CA GLU A 82 3.02 -32.62 12.80
C GLU A 82 2.17 -31.65 11.98
N PRO A 83 0.87 -31.50 12.30
CA PRO A 83 -0.02 -30.58 11.58
C PRO A 83 0.43 -29.14 11.83
N ILE A 84 0.67 -28.42 10.74
CA ILE A 84 1.00 -26.98 10.76
C ILE A 84 -0.22 -26.22 10.27
N GLU A 85 -0.66 -25.23 11.03
CA GLU A 85 -1.74 -24.33 10.64
C GLU A 85 -1.31 -23.45 9.46
N ILE A 86 -2.20 -23.29 8.48
CA ILE A 86 -1.93 -22.52 7.27
C ILE A 86 -3.07 -21.52 7.07
N ASP A 87 -2.74 -20.33 6.61
CA ASP A 87 -3.74 -19.40 6.11
C ASP A 87 -4.45 -19.99 4.85
N ILE A 88 -5.78 -20.02 4.88
CA ILE A 88 -6.58 -20.61 3.80
C ILE A 88 -6.39 -19.90 2.44
N PHE A 89 -6.10 -18.60 2.43
CA PHE A 89 -5.86 -17.87 1.18
C PHE A 89 -4.47 -18.16 0.60
N ASN A 90 -3.47 -18.46 1.43
CA ASN A 90 -2.19 -19.00 0.95
C ASN A 90 -2.37 -20.38 0.30
N LEU A 91 -3.25 -21.22 0.85
CA LEU A 91 -3.62 -22.50 0.24
C LEU A 91 -4.32 -22.30 -1.10
N VAL A 92 -5.30 -21.40 -1.16
CA VAL A 92 -5.98 -21.05 -2.42
C VAL A 92 -4.96 -20.55 -3.44
N GLU A 93 -4.06 -19.64 -3.05
CA GLU A 93 -3.06 -19.10 -3.96
C GLU A 93 -2.21 -20.19 -4.61
N LYS A 94 -1.74 -21.14 -3.80
CA LYS A 94 -0.86 -22.20 -4.30
C LYS A 94 -1.59 -23.35 -4.97
N ILE A 95 -2.71 -23.79 -4.44
CA ILE A 95 -3.43 -24.96 -4.96
C ILE A 95 -4.30 -24.55 -6.14
N TYR A 96 -5.00 -23.42 -6.06
CA TYR A 96 -5.89 -22.96 -7.13
C TYR A 96 -5.16 -22.17 -8.20
N GLU A 97 -3.90 -21.79 -7.96
CA GLU A 97 -3.06 -20.99 -8.86
C GLU A 97 -3.66 -19.60 -9.17
N LEU A 98 -4.33 -19.03 -8.15
CA LEU A 98 -4.92 -17.69 -8.15
C LEU A 98 -4.06 -16.75 -7.30
N TRP A 99 -3.43 -15.76 -7.91
CA TRP A 99 -2.53 -14.85 -7.24
C TRP A 99 -3.25 -13.95 -6.23
N TYR A 100 -2.70 -13.88 -5.02
CA TYR A 100 -3.15 -12.95 -4.00
C TYR A 100 -2.55 -11.55 -4.23
N PRO A 101 -3.31 -10.44 -4.02
CA PRO A 101 -4.71 -10.41 -3.63
C PRO A 101 -5.70 -10.35 -4.79
N ASN A 102 -5.26 -9.98 -5.99
CA ASN A 102 -6.15 -9.53 -7.06
C ASN A 102 -7.05 -10.64 -7.59
N GLU A 103 -6.48 -11.79 -7.95
CA GLU A 103 -7.23 -12.87 -8.59
C GLU A 103 -8.15 -13.59 -7.60
N ILE A 104 -7.71 -13.75 -6.35
CA ILE A 104 -8.55 -14.32 -5.29
C ILE A 104 -9.71 -13.37 -4.95
N ALA A 105 -9.49 -12.06 -4.88
CA ALA A 105 -10.55 -11.10 -4.63
C ALA A 105 -11.58 -11.08 -5.77
N GLU A 106 -11.13 -11.30 -7.00
CA GLU A 106 -12.01 -11.45 -8.17
C GLU A 106 -12.81 -12.75 -8.12
N ALA A 107 -12.17 -13.89 -7.83
CA ALA A 107 -12.86 -15.18 -7.64
C ALA A 107 -13.94 -15.12 -6.54
N LEU A 108 -13.70 -14.30 -5.52
CA LEU A 108 -14.61 -14.08 -4.40
C LEU A 108 -15.63 -12.96 -4.64
N ASP A 109 -15.55 -12.21 -5.74
CA ASP A 109 -16.37 -11.02 -6.01
C ASP A 109 -16.41 -10.06 -4.80
N VAL A 110 -15.22 -9.69 -4.30
CA VAL A 110 -15.04 -8.73 -3.20
C VAL A 110 -13.97 -7.70 -3.55
N SER A 111 -13.81 -6.68 -2.69
CA SER A 111 -12.66 -5.77 -2.80
C SER A 111 -11.41 -6.40 -2.18
N ILE A 112 -10.24 -5.99 -2.69
CA ILE A 112 -8.94 -6.35 -2.12
C ILE A 112 -8.87 -6.04 -0.63
N GLY A 113 -9.47 -4.92 -0.18
CA GLY A 113 -9.52 -4.56 1.24
C GLY A 113 -10.35 -5.52 2.10
N VAL A 114 -11.44 -6.09 1.56
CA VAL A 114 -12.22 -7.11 2.27
C VAL A 114 -11.41 -8.41 2.40
N LEU A 115 -10.72 -8.81 1.33
CA LEU A 115 -9.86 -9.99 1.34
C LEU A 115 -8.66 -9.81 2.29
N GLY A 116 -7.99 -8.65 2.23
CA GLY A 116 -6.87 -8.34 3.12
C GLY A 116 -7.26 -8.31 4.59
N TYR A 117 -8.46 -7.79 4.92
CA TYR A 117 -8.99 -7.89 6.28
C TYR A 117 -9.17 -9.35 6.72
N ALA A 118 -9.73 -10.20 5.85
CA ALA A 118 -9.92 -11.61 6.15
C ALA A 118 -8.60 -12.39 6.31
N HIS A 119 -7.59 -12.03 5.53
CA HIS A 119 -6.25 -12.62 5.61
C HIS A 119 -5.54 -12.28 6.94
N ILE A 120 -5.68 -11.03 7.41
CA ILE A 120 -5.00 -10.57 8.64
C ILE A 120 -5.76 -10.98 9.91
N HIS A 121 -7.10 -10.90 9.88
CA HIS A 121 -7.95 -11.04 11.07
C HIS A 121 -8.80 -12.30 11.09
N GLY A 122 -8.64 -13.18 10.10
CA GLY A 122 -9.52 -14.32 9.88
C GLY A 122 -10.79 -13.94 9.13
N THR A 123 -11.43 -14.93 8.51
CA THR A 123 -12.62 -14.71 7.69
C THR A 123 -13.83 -14.37 8.57
N PRO A 124 -14.49 -13.20 8.39
CA PRO A 124 -15.66 -12.86 9.20
C PRO A 124 -16.78 -13.88 9.01
N GLU A 125 -17.46 -14.30 10.09
CA GLU A 125 -18.53 -15.32 10.07
C GLU A 125 -19.56 -15.09 8.96
N LYS A 126 -20.01 -13.83 8.79
CA LYS A 126 -20.99 -13.45 7.76
C LYS A 126 -20.51 -13.67 6.31
N ARG A 127 -19.20 -13.83 6.08
CA ARG A 127 -18.57 -14.06 4.77
C ARG A 127 -18.24 -15.52 4.53
N ILE A 128 -18.08 -16.34 5.58
CA ILE A 128 -17.64 -17.74 5.47
C ILE A 128 -18.52 -18.51 4.48
N PHE A 129 -19.84 -18.40 4.59
CA PHE A 129 -20.76 -19.09 3.67
C PHE A 129 -20.57 -18.66 2.21
N ASP A 130 -20.41 -17.36 1.95
CA ASP A 130 -20.21 -16.82 0.61
C ASP A 130 -18.86 -17.29 0.03
N PHE A 131 -17.78 -17.20 0.81
CA PHE A 131 -16.45 -17.62 0.38
C PHE A 131 -16.35 -19.13 0.19
N SER A 132 -16.98 -19.90 1.09
CA SER A 132 -17.09 -21.35 1.00
C SER A 132 -17.74 -21.78 -0.31
N ASN A 133 -18.86 -21.15 -0.67
CA ASN A 133 -19.56 -21.46 -1.92
C ASN A 133 -18.74 -21.04 -3.15
N LYS A 134 -18.13 -19.85 -3.16
CA LYS A 134 -17.38 -19.37 -4.33
C LYS A 134 -16.11 -20.19 -4.58
N LEU A 135 -15.36 -20.51 -3.53
CA LEU A 135 -14.12 -21.30 -3.65
C LEU A 135 -14.37 -22.82 -3.65
N GLN A 136 -15.59 -23.28 -3.40
CA GLN A 136 -15.93 -24.70 -3.23
C GLN A 136 -15.20 -25.37 -2.05
N ILE A 137 -14.81 -24.59 -1.04
CA ILE A 137 -14.10 -25.04 0.17
C ILE A 137 -15.10 -25.14 1.32
N PRO A 138 -15.20 -26.26 2.06
CA PRO A 138 -16.05 -26.36 3.24
C PRO A 138 -15.80 -25.26 4.29
N ALA A 139 -16.87 -24.73 4.87
CA ALA A 139 -16.85 -23.60 5.81
C ALA A 139 -15.86 -23.74 6.98
N HIS A 140 -15.70 -24.95 7.53
CA HIS A 140 -14.82 -25.19 8.68
C HIS A 140 -13.34 -24.91 8.38
N TYR A 141 -12.90 -25.02 7.13
CA TYR A 141 -11.52 -24.68 6.75
C TYR A 141 -11.21 -23.19 6.80
N PHE A 142 -12.23 -22.33 6.82
CA PHE A 142 -12.05 -20.88 7.02
C PHE A 142 -11.85 -20.53 8.50
N GLU A 143 -12.18 -21.43 9.42
CA GLU A 143 -11.89 -21.29 10.85
C GLU A 143 -10.50 -21.83 11.17
N LYS A 144 -10.17 -23.02 10.64
CA LYS A 144 -8.86 -23.64 10.82
C LYS A 144 -8.58 -24.65 9.70
N VAL A 145 -7.36 -24.60 9.16
CA VAL A 145 -6.87 -25.56 8.16
C VAL A 145 -5.39 -25.83 8.40
N THR A 146 -4.95 -27.06 8.11
CA THR A 146 -3.59 -27.52 8.36
C THR A 146 -2.97 -28.19 7.13
N THR A 147 -1.67 -28.49 7.21
CA THR A 147 -0.95 -29.30 6.19
C THR A 147 -1.60 -30.64 5.90
N LEU A 148 -2.30 -31.26 6.87
CA LEU A 148 -3.00 -32.53 6.67
C LEU A 148 -4.24 -32.42 5.77
N ASP A 149 -4.78 -31.21 5.64
CA ASP A 149 -6.01 -30.92 4.89
C ASP A 149 -5.75 -30.60 3.41
N ILE A 150 -4.48 -30.44 3.00
CA ILE A 150 -4.08 -30.12 1.62
C ILE A 150 -4.76 -31.03 0.58
N PRO A 151 -4.80 -32.38 0.75
CA PRO A 151 -5.45 -33.25 -0.22
C PRO A 151 -6.96 -33.00 -0.37
N ASP A 152 -7.63 -32.51 0.67
CA ASP A 152 -9.04 -32.15 0.60
C ASP A 152 -9.25 -30.81 -0.08
N ILE A 153 -8.34 -29.84 0.11
CA ILE A 153 -8.35 -28.58 -0.64
C ILE A 153 -8.07 -28.80 -2.14
N GLU A 154 -7.21 -29.75 -2.51
CA GLU A 154 -7.00 -30.14 -3.92
C GLU A 154 -8.29 -30.67 -4.57
N LYS A 155 -9.08 -31.47 -3.85
CA LYS A 155 -10.40 -31.92 -4.34
C LYS A 155 -11.39 -30.76 -4.47
N CYS A 156 -11.29 -29.75 -3.59
CA CYS A 156 -12.11 -28.54 -3.67
C CYS A 156 -11.75 -27.72 -4.91
N ARG A 157 -10.45 -27.60 -5.23
CA ARG A 157 -9.96 -26.98 -6.47
C ARG A 157 -10.55 -27.66 -7.69
N ASP A 158 -10.56 -28.98 -7.76
CA ASP A 158 -11.08 -29.68 -8.94
C ASP A 158 -12.57 -29.38 -9.17
N LYS A 159 -13.35 -29.23 -8.09
CA LYS A 159 -14.76 -28.77 -8.17
C LYS A 159 -14.84 -27.32 -8.65
N PHE A 160 -13.99 -26.45 -8.12
CA PHE A 160 -13.90 -25.05 -8.53
C PHE A 160 -13.57 -24.92 -10.03
N TYR A 161 -12.55 -25.63 -10.52
CA TYR A 161 -12.20 -25.62 -11.94
C TYR A 161 -13.36 -26.10 -12.81
N LYS A 162 -14.07 -27.15 -12.36
CA LYS A 162 -15.23 -27.68 -13.10
C LYS A 162 -16.35 -26.65 -13.27
N ILE A 163 -16.64 -25.82 -12.25
CA ILE A 163 -17.66 -24.77 -12.37
C ILE A 163 -17.19 -23.59 -13.24
N HIS A 164 -15.87 -23.41 -13.38
CA HIS A 164 -15.26 -22.41 -14.26
C HIS A 164 -14.89 -22.96 -15.66
N GLY A 165 -15.50 -24.07 -16.08
CA GLY A 165 -15.31 -24.61 -17.43
C GLY A 165 -13.93 -25.26 -17.66
N GLY A 166 -13.24 -25.64 -16.58
CA GLY A 166 -11.95 -26.31 -16.60
C GLY A 166 -10.73 -25.38 -16.63
N SER A 167 -10.94 -24.05 -16.60
CA SER A 167 -9.86 -23.05 -16.57
C SER A 167 -10.22 -21.88 -15.66
N ILE A 168 -9.20 -21.18 -15.16
CA ILE A 168 -9.33 -19.95 -14.37
C ILE A 168 -8.93 -18.69 -15.16
N ASP A 169 -8.62 -18.82 -16.46
CA ASP A 169 -8.14 -17.71 -17.30
C ASP A 169 -9.12 -16.53 -17.33
N ALA A 170 -10.44 -16.81 -17.27
CA ALA A 170 -11.46 -15.78 -17.20
C ALA A 170 -11.34 -14.93 -15.92
N ILE A 171 -11.00 -15.55 -14.79
CA ILE A 171 -10.79 -14.85 -13.51
C ILE A 171 -9.53 -14.01 -13.58
N LYS A 172 -8.43 -14.58 -14.08
CA LYS A 172 -7.15 -13.86 -14.22
C LYS A 172 -7.30 -12.62 -15.09
N LYS A 173 -7.94 -12.79 -16.26
CA LYS A 173 -8.24 -11.68 -17.18
C LYS A 173 -9.13 -10.62 -16.53
N ALA A 174 -10.18 -11.01 -15.81
CA ALA A 174 -11.06 -10.07 -15.12
C ALA A 174 -10.31 -9.28 -14.02
N ALA A 175 -9.42 -9.94 -13.28
CA ALA A 175 -8.60 -9.32 -12.25
C ALA A 175 -7.58 -8.32 -12.83
N GLU A 176 -6.96 -8.65 -13.97
CA GLU A 176 -6.09 -7.75 -14.73
C GLU A 176 -6.87 -6.53 -15.23
N GLU A 177 -8.01 -6.73 -15.91
CA GLU A 177 -8.88 -5.65 -16.38
C GLU A 177 -9.38 -4.75 -15.24
N ARG A 178 -9.63 -5.30 -14.06
CA ARG A 178 -10.00 -4.54 -12.86
C ARG A 178 -8.82 -3.70 -12.35
N SER A 179 -7.61 -4.26 -12.36
CA SER A 179 -6.39 -3.56 -11.95
C SER A 179 -6.10 -2.40 -12.91
N THR A 180 -6.13 -2.65 -14.22
CA THR A 180 -5.95 -1.61 -15.24
C THR A 180 -7.02 -0.54 -15.16
N ARG A 181 -8.30 -0.89 -14.95
CA ARG A 181 -9.37 0.11 -14.76
C ARG A 181 -9.13 0.98 -13.53
N LYS A 182 -8.64 0.40 -12.44
CA LYS A 182 -8.34 1.13 -11.20
C LYS A 182 -7.16 2.07 -11.40
N GLU A 183 -6.09 1.60 -12.03
CA GLU A 183 -4.92 2.41 -12.39
C GLU A 183 -5.32 3.56 -13.33
N GLN A 184 -6.10 3.28 -14.38
CA GLN A 184 -6.64 4.31 -15.25
C GLN A 184 -7.48 5.31 -14.46
N GLN A 185 -8.34 4.86 -13.54
CA GLN A 185 -9.12 5.76 -12.71
C GLN A 185 -8.25 6.61 -11.78
N GLU A 186 -7.21 6.05 -11.18
CA GLU A 186 -6.24 6.78 -10.36
C GLU A 186 -5.47 7.83 -11.18
N ILE A 187 -5.04 7.48 -12.40
CA ILE A 187 -4.43 8.41 -13.36
C ILE A 187 -5.40 9.54 -13.69
N LYS A 188 -6.66 9.20 -14.00
CA LYS A 188 -7.73 10.16 -14.29
C LYS A 188 -8.00 11.12 -13.13
N GLU A 189 -7.94 10.64 -11.90
CA GLU A 189 -8.18 11.46 -10.69
C GLU A 189 -6.94 12.28 -10.29
N SER A 190 -5.74 11.82 -10.69
CA SER A 190 -4.47 12.47 -10.32
C SER A 190 -4.04 13.53 -11.33
N TYR A 191 -4.07 13.20 -12.62
CA TYR A 191 -3.45 14.00 -13.68
C TYR A 191 -4.47 14.74 -14.56
N PRO A 192 -4.09 15.90 -15.14
CA PRO A 192 -4.89 16.55 -16.17
C PRO A 192 -5.12 15.64 -17.38
N PHE A 193 -6.31 15.71 -17.97
CA PHE A 193 -6.62 14.97 -19.20
C PHE A 193 -6.26 15.70 -20.49
N ASN A 194 -6.15 17.02 -20.40
CA ASN A 194 -5.91 17.89 -21.54
C ASN A 194 -5.21 19.18 -21.08
N LYS A 195 -4.81 19.98 -22.06
CA LYS A 195 -4.07 21.21 -21.83
C LYS A 195 -4.86 22.26 -21.03
N GLU A 196 -6.18 22.35 -21.21
CA GLU A 196 -7.03 23.30 -20.48
C GLU A 196 -7.08 22.97 -18.99
N GLU A 197 -7.23 21.70 -18.63
CA GLU A 197 -7.21 21.24 -17.24
C GLU A 197 -5.80 21.36 -16.62
N LEU A 198 -4.75 21.14 -17.41
CA LEU A 198 -3.36 21.35 -16.98
C LEU A 198 -3.15 22.82 -16.61
N GLU A 199 -3.57 23.75 -17.47
CA GLU A 199 -3.51 25.19 -17.22
C GLU A 199 -4.34 25.61 -15.99
N ASP A 200 -5.53 25.02 -15.79
CA ASP A 200 -6.35 25.25 -14.60
C ASP A 200 -5.65 24.77 -13.31
N LYS A 201 -5.05 23.57 -13.32
CA LYS A 201 -4.28 23.06 -12.18
C LYS A 201 -3.05 23.93 -11.89
N ILE A 202 -2.30 24.34 -12.91
CA ILE A 202 -1.16 25.26 -12.74
C ILE A 202 -1.62 26.57 -12.10
N ARG A 203 -2.70 27.18 -12.61
CA ARG A 203 -3.28 28.40 -12.02
C ARG A 203 -3.62 28.17 -10.55
N LYS A 204 -4.38 27.11 -10.26
CA LYS A 204 -4.83 26.75 -8.91
C LYS A 204 -3.67 26.48 -7.94
N TYR A 205 -2.55 25.94 -8.40
CA TYR A 205 -1.37 25.68 -7.57
C TYR A 205 -0.41 26.88 -7.47
N SER A 206 -0.48 27.80 -8.42
CA SER A 206 0.31 29.04 -8.43
C SER A 206 -0.29 30.15 -7.55
N GLU A 207 -1.59 30.09 -7.24
CA GLU A 207 -2.27 31.09 -6.42
C GLU A 207 -1.67 31.15 -5.00
N PRO A 208 -1.36 32.36 -4.49
CA PRO A 208 -0.86 32.55 -3.13
C PRO A 208 -1.99 32.26 -2.14
N HIS A 209 -2.19 30.99 -1.80
CA HIS A 209 -3.10 30.58 -0.75
C HIS A 209 -2.38 30.50 0.59
N VAL A 210 -3.02 31.00 1.65
CA VAL A 210 -2.79 30.53 3.03
C VAL A 210 -2.91 29.02 2.96
N LEU A 211 -1.88 28.24 3.35
CA LEU A 211 -1.88 26.77 3.23
C LEU A 211 -3.27 26.22 3.54
N TYR A 212 -3.98 25.76 2.50
CA TYR A 212 -5.29 25.16 2.68
C TYR A 212 -5.04 23.76 3.22
N HIS A 213 -4.92 23.72 4.54
CA HIS A 213 -4.79 22.53 5.33
C HIS A 213 -6.14 22.24 5.92
N ASP A 214 -6.94 21.42 5.24
CA ASP A 214 -8.15 20.90 5.86
C ASP A 214 -7.82 19.83 6.90
N MET A 215 -7.16 20.23 7.98
CA MET A 215 -6.87 19.40 9.15
C MET A 215 -8.07 19.35 10.10
N SER A 216 -9.20 19.94 9.70
CA SER A 216 -10.36 20.12 10.56
C SER A 216 -11.07 18.80 10.88
N ASP A 217 -10.91 17.80 10.00
CA ASP A 217 -11.62 16.54 10.07
C ASP A 217 -10.74 15.30 9.81
N ASP A 218 -11.16 14.17 10.36
CA ASP A 218 -10.55 12.86 10.14
C ASP A 218 -11.13 12.25 8.85
N TYR A 219 -10.46 12.53 7.74
CA TYR A 219 -10.81 12.05 6.41
C TYR A 219 -10.37 10.60 6.21
N LYS A 220 -11.01 9.89 5.26
CA LYS A 220 -10.58 8.54 4.89
C LYS A 220 -9.31 8.55 4.04
N SER A 221 -9.14 9.60 3.25
CA SER A 221 -7.96 9.86 2.44
C SER A 221 -7.79 11.37 2.29
N ARG A 222 -6.57 11.79 1.95
CA ARG A 222 -6.23 13.19 1.69
C ARG A 222 -5.40 13.26 0.42
N ASP A 223 -5.68 14.26 -0.40
CA ASP A 223 -4.85 14.62 -1.54
C ASP A 223 -3.94 15.77 -1.16
N TYR A 224 -2.66 15.58 -1.42
CA TYR A 224 -1.61 16.53 -1.13
C TYR A 224 -0.97 17.02 -2.41
N VAL A 225 -0.52 18.27 -2.41
CA VAL A 225 0.30 18.83 -3.49
C VAL A 225 1.55 19.44 -2.89
N VAL A 226 2.70 19.03 -3.41
CA VAL A 226 4.01 19.55 -3.06
C VAL A 226 4.55 20.36 -4.22
N ALA A 227 4.89 21.62 -3.95
CA ALA A 227 5.71 22.42 -4.84
C ALA A 227 7.18 22.06 -4.62
N ILE A 228 7.81 21.55 -5.67
CA ILE A 228 9.27 21.39 -5.76
C ILE A 228 9.79 22.71 -6.30
N ASN A 229 10.49 23.48 -5.47
CA ASN A 229 10.94 24.83 -5.80
C ASN A 229 12.30 24.78 -6.49
N LEU A 230 12.37 25.36 -7.69
CA LEU A 230 13.58 25.55 -8.47
C LEU A 230 14.04 27.01 -8.39
N GLN A 231 15.35 27.23 -8.31
CA GLN A 231 15.94 28.56 -8.29
C GLN A 231 17.30 28.60 -9.00
N LYS A 232 17.54 29.71 -9.71
CA LYS A 232 18.87 30.14 -10.16
C LYS A 232 18.97 31.64 -9.97
N ASP A 233 19.95 32.08 -9.17
CA ASP A 233 20.08 33.48 -8.75
C ASP A 233 18.77 34.00 -8.12
N ASP A 234 18.15 35.03 -8.68
CA ASP A 234 16.88 35.61 -8.25
C ASP A 234 15.67 35.16 -9.10
N PHE A 235 15.84 34.15 -9.96
CA PHE A 235 14.78 33.55 -10.77
C PHE A 235 14.25 32.28 -10.10
N HIS A 236 12.93 32.11 -10.11
CA HIS A 236 12.24 31.01 -9.45
C HIS A 236 11.29 30.25 -10.40
N GLY A 237 10.97 29.01 -10.04
CA GLY A 237 10.03 28.16 -10.76
C GLY A 237 9.63 26.95 -9.93
N ARG A 238 8.59 26.23 -10.34
CA ARG A 238 7.99 25.12 -9.59
C ARG A 238 7.59 23.96 -10.49
N LEU A 239 7.90 22.76 -9.99
CA LEU A 239 7.22 21.52 -10.39
C LEU A 239 6.20 21.17 -9.29
N TYR A 240 5.09 20.55 -9.66
CA TYR A 240 4.06 20.15 -8.70
C TYR A 240 3.91 18.63 -8.67
N TYR A 241 4.04 18.05 -7.48
CA TYR A 241 3.86 16.62 -7.24
C TYR A 241 2.59 16.38 -6.42
N LYS A 242 1.66 15.58 -6.94
CA LYS A 242 0.42 15.19 -6.26
C LYS A 242 0.56 13.79 -5.69
N TYR A 243 0.15 13.60 -4.44
CA TYR A 243 0.04 12.27 -3.84
C TYR A 243 -1.21 12.15 -2.97
N SER A 244 -1.71 10.93 -2.80
CA SER A 244 -2.84 10.63 -1.91
C SER A 244 -2.38 9.74 -0.77
N PHE A 245 -2.67 10.14 0.47
CA PHE A 245 -2.23 9.41 1.67
C PHE A 245 -3.33 9.34 2.73
N GLY A 246 -3.44 8.20 3.42
CA GLY A 246 -4.42 7.99 4.48
C GLY A 246 -4.02 8.59 5.83
N GLY A 247 -2.74 8.92 6.01
CA GLY A 247 -2.20 9.57 7.19
C GLY A 247 -2.04 11.09 7.03
N TYR A 248 -1.16 11.68 7.83
CA TYR A 248 -0.91 13.12 7.83
C TYR A 248 0.53 13.45 7.41
N GLY A 249 0.68 14.42 6.50
CA GLY A 249 1.95 15.09 6.21
C GLY A 249 2.83 14.37 5.19
N LEU A 250 4.12 14.74 5.20
CA LEU A 250 5.19 14.20 4.36
C LEU A 250 5.97 13.15 5.17
N THR A 251 5.72 11.86 4.90
CA THR A 251 6.48 10.77 5.52
C THR A 251 7.80 10.55 4.79
N ASN A 252 8.72 9.78 5.40
CA ASN A 252 9.97 9.41 4.74
C ASN A 252 9.74 8.63 3.44
N ASP A 253 8.69 7.79 3.37
CA ASP A 253 8.33 7.08 2.14
C ASP A 253 7.87 8.07 1.06
N ILE A 254 6.99 9.01 1.38
CA ILE A 254 6.53 10.02 0.41
C ILE A 254 7.70 10.89 -0.07
N MET A 255 8.62 11.26 0.82
CA MET A 255 9.81 12.02 0.44
C MET A 255 10.74 11.21 -0.48
N ARG A 256 10.86 9.90 -0.24
CA ARG A 256 11.59 9.00 -1.15
C ARG A 256 10.90 8.97 -2.52
N ASP A 257 9.58 8.80 -2.56
CA ASP A 257 8.81 8.76 -3.81
C ASP A 257 8.97 10.08 -4.62
N ILE A 258 9.00 11.24 -3.96
CA ILE A 258 9.26 12.54 -4.61
C ILE A 258 10.68 12.58 -5.22
N ILE A 259 11.68 12.08 -4.50
CA ILE A 259 13.07 12.06 -4.97
C ILE A 259 13.22 11.08 -6.15
N GLU A 260 12.59 9.91 -6.07
CA GLU A 260 12.54 8.92 -7.15
C GLU A 260 11.86 9.52 -8.39
N PHE A 261 10.69 10.16 -8.23
CA PHE A 261 10.02 10.89 -9.32
C PHE A 261 10.95 11.89 -10.01
N ILE A 262 11.71 12.69 -9.26
CA ILE A 262 12.65 13.66 -9.86
C ILE A 262 13.81 12.96 -10.57
N ALA A 263 14.33 11.88 -9.99
CA ALA A 263 15.42 11.11 -10.58
C ALA A 263 15.02 10.38 -11.88
N GLU A 264 13.73 10.04 -12.01
CA GLU A 264 13.15 9.42 -13.21
C GLU A 264 12.82 10.42 -14.32
N LEU A 265 12.90 11.74 -14.10
CA LEU A 265 12.66 12.76 -15.14
C LEU A 265 13.83 12.84 -16.14
N ASP A 266 14.06 11.76 -16.88
CA ASP A 266 14.89 11.74 -18.07
C ASP A 266 14.16 12.32 -19.30
N VAL A 267 14.86 12.40 -20.42
CA VAL A 267 14.36 12.97 -21.67
C VAL A 267 13.09 12.25 -22.16
N GLU A 268 13.09 10.91 -22.13
CA GLU A 268 11.96 10.10 -22.58
C GLU A 268 10.74 10.31 -21.69
N THR A 269 10.93 10.26 -20.37
CA THR A 269 9.88 10.42 -19.37
C THR A 269 9.28 11.84 -19.39
N ILE A 270 10.10 12.87 -19.55
CA ILE A 270 9.62 14.26 -19.68
C ILE A 270 8.72 14.39 -20.92
N ASN A 271 9.12 13.83 -22.05
CA ASN A 271 8.34 13.89 -23.28
C ASN A 271 7.03 13.10 -23.14
N GLU A 272 7.07 11.88 -22.59
CA GLU A 272 5.87 11.08 -22.32
C GLU A 272 4.89 11.81 -21.39
N TYR A 273 5.39 12.40 -20.31
CA TYR A 273 4.55 13.11 -19.35
C TYR A 273 3.98 14.40 -19.93
N ASN A 274 4.72 15.11 -20.79
CA ASN A 274 4.20 16.28 -21.48
C ASN A 274 3.12 15.91 -22.48
N ASP A 275 3.31 14.86 -23.28
CA ASP A 275 2.32 14.36 -24.24
C ASP A 275 1.01 13.96 -23.55
N ARG A 276 1.12 13.43 -22.33
CA ARG A 276 -0.03 13.02 -21.50
C ARG A 276 -0.54 14.11 -20.56
N CYS A 277 0.06 15.31 -20.54
CA CYS A 277 -0.24 16.40 -19.61
C CYS A 277 -0.04 16.03 -18.12
N PHE A 278 0.81 15.06 -17.80
CA PHE A 278 1.08 14.59 -16.44
C PHE A 278 2.07 15.48 -15.68
N LEU A 279 2.95 16.19 -16.40
CA LEU A 279 3.98 17.04 -15.81
C LEU A 279 3.42 18.43 -15.47
N ILE A 280 2.85 18.59 -14.28
CA ILE A 280 2.29 19.86 -13.83
C ILE A 280 3.43 20.78 -13.36
N ASN A 281 3.66 21.89 -14.06
CA ASN A 281 4.73 22.84 -13.74
C ASN A 281 4.48 24.25 -14.29
N ASP A 282 5.12 25.26 -13.70
CA ASP A 282 5.07 26.64 -14.19
C ASP A 282 6.33 27.07 -15.00
N ILE A 283 7.28 26.13 -15.17
CA ILE A 283 8.58 26.37 -15.81
C ILE A 283 8.63 25.99 -17.28
N ASN A 284 7.56 25.43 -17.84
CA ASN A 284 7.52 24.89 -19.21
C ASN A 284 8.65 23.87 -19.46
N LEU A 285 8.82 22.93 -18.53
CA LEU A 285 9.84 21.88 -18.64
C LEU A 285 9.57 21.01 -19.87
N SER A 286 10.57 20.92 -20.74
CA SER A 286 10.58 20.12 -21.97
C SER A 286 11.96 19.50 -22.19
N ALA A 287 12.05 18.52 -23.07
CA ALA A 287 13.30 17.84 -23.39
C ALA A 287 13.56 17.83 -24.90
N ASP A 288 14.77 17.46 -25.31
CA ASP A 288 15.08 17.20 -26.72
C ASP A 288 14.47 15.87 -27.20
N ASP A 289 14.29 15.70 -28.52
CA ASP A 289 13.72 14.46 -29.07
C ASP A 289 14.74 13.32 -29.16
N VAL A 290 16.05 13.63 -29.06
CA VAL A 290 17.16 12.72 -29.42
C VAL A 290 18.40 12.88 -28.52
N GLY A 291 18.42 13.81 -27.57
CA GLY A 291 19.62 14.13 -26.79
C GLY A 291 19.50 13.81 -25.31
N GLU A 292 20.23 14.59 -24.49
CA GLU A 292 20.26 14.46 -23.02
C GLU A 292 19.82 15.76 -22.32
N ASN A 293 19.37 16.75 -23.09
CA ASN A 293 19.13 18.08 -22.57
C ASN A 293 17.66 18.34 -22.28
N ILE A 294 17.46 19.09 -21.21
CA ILE A 294 16.18 19.65 -20.81
C ILE A 294 16.20 21.16 -20.94
N TYR A 295 15.01 21.71 -21.22
CA TYR A 295 14.75 23.13 -21.38
C TYR A 295 13.64 23.54 -20.42
N PHE A 296 13.92 24.58 -19.64
CA PHE A 296 12.91 25.16 -18.76
C PHE A 296 13.18 26.63 -18.50
N THR A 297 12.18 27.29 -17.95
CA THR A 297 12.11 28.73 -17.83
C THR A 297 11.85 29.12 -16.39
N LEU A 298 12.75 29.91 -15.79
CA LEU A 298 12.57 30.50 -14.47
C LEU A 298 12.15 31.97 -14.61
N ARG A 299 11.42 32.49 -13.62
CA ARG A 299 10.84 33.83 -13.67
C ARG A 299 11.11 34.62 -12.39
N LYS A 300 11.26 35.94 -12.52
CA LYS A 300 11.25 36.87 -11.39
C LYS A 300 9.86 37.40 -11.10
N SER A 301 9.69 37.99 -9.92
CA SER A 301 8.47 38.70 -9.51
C SER A 301 8.12 39.90 -10.39
N ASN A 302 9.09 40.49 -11.09
CA ASN A 302 8.87 41.59 -12.03
C ASN A 302 8.52 41.11 -13.47
N GLY A 303 8.44 39.80 -13.70
CA GLY A 303 8.14 39.20 -15.00
C GLY A 303 9.34 38.91 -15.90
N GLU A 304 10.57 39.22 -15.48
CA GLU A 304 11.79 38.81 -16.19
C GLU A 304 11.88 37.28 -16.29
N ILE A 305 12.41 36.82 -17.43
CA ILE A 305 12.46 35.40 -17.79
C ILE A 305 13.91 34.97 -18.00
N LEU A 306 14.28 33.81 -17.45
CA LEU A 306 15.55 33.13 -17.69
C LEU A 306 15.29 31.75 -18.29
N ASN A 307 15.77 31.54 -19.51
CA ASN A 307 15.75 30.22 -20.15
C ASN A 307 17.00 29.44 -19.78
N ILE A 308 16.82 28.19 -19.38
CA ILE A 308 17.89 27.29 -18.97
C ILE A 308 17.93 26.10 -19.94
N THR A 309 19.15 25.74 -20.32
CA THR A 309 19.48 24.46 -20.96
C THR A 309 20.44 23.75 -20.03
N ALA A 310 20.10 22.52 -19.65
CA ALA A 310 20.90 21.69 -18.76
C ALA A 310 20.74 20.22 -19.18
N ARG A 311 21.62 19.33 -18.70
CA ARG A 311 21.38 17.89 -18.85
C ARG A 311 20.25 17.45 -17.91
N ALA A 312 19.51 16.41 -18.27
CA ALA A 312 18.40 15.91 -17.46
C ALA A 312 18.84 15.55 -16.02
N ASP A 313 20.02 14.93 -15.87
CA ASP A 313 20.62 14.58 -14.58
C ASP A 313 21.04 15.81 -13.74
N GLU A 314 21.08 17.00 -14.33
CA GLU A 314 21.40 18.27 -13.64
C GLU A 314 20.15 19.00 -13.12
N LEU A 315 18.93 18.52 -13.39
CA LEU A 315 17.69 19.16 -12.91
C LEU A 315 17.69 19.36 -11.39
N GLN A 316 18.21 18.37 -10.66
CA GLN A 316 18.30 18.40 -9.20
C GLN A 316 19.16 19.57 -8.67
N ASN A 317 20.13 20.06 -9.45
CA ASN A 317 21.00 21.17 -9.05
C ASN A 317 20.24 22.50 -8.89
N TYR A 318 19.05 22.60 -9.47
CA TYR A 318 18.22 23.79 -9.40
C TYR A 318 17.22 23.73 -8.24
N ILE A 319 17.02 22.58 -7.59
CA ILE A 319 16.03 22.40 -6.55
C ILE A 319 16.56 22.96 -5.23
N ILE A 320 15.82 23.89 -4.64
CA ILE A 320 16.18 24.55 -3.37
C ILE A 320 15.29 24.12 -2.20
N GLY A 321 14.18 23.44 -2.45
CA GLY A 321 13.32 22.95 -1.37
C GLY A 321 11.97 22.42 -1.84
N TYR A 322 11.26 21.84 -0.88
CA TYR A 322 9.95 21.24 -1.06
C TYR A 322 8.96 21.93 -0.13
N GLU A 323 7.80 22.32 -0.66
CA GLU A 323 6.76 22.98 0.11
C GLU A 323 5.42 22.29 -0.14
N MET A 324 4.78 21.80 0.91
CA MET A 324 3.41 21.30 0.82
C MET A 324 2.47 22.50 0.69
N ILE A 325 1.88 22.70 -0.48
CA ILE A 325 1.06 23.89 -0.77
C ILE A 325 -0.44 23.61 -0.62
N ARG A 326 -0.86 22.34 -0.58
CA ARG A 326 -2.28 21.96 -0.57
C ARG A 326 -2.51 20.63 0.14
N CYS A 327 -3.62 20.53 0.89
CA CYS A 327 -4.13 19.31 1.51
C CYS A 327 -5.67 19.32 1.47
N ASP A 328 -6.26 18.54 0.55
CA ASP A 328 -7.70 18.39 0.39
C ASP A 328 -8.15 17.07 1.03
N GLY A 329 -9.13 17.14 1.95
CA GLY A 329 -9.66 15.98 2.64
C GLY A 329 -10.81 15.31 1.91
N HIS A 330 -10.78 13.98 1.78
CA HIS A 330 -11.80 13.20 1.10
C HIS A 330 -12.56 12.25 2.03
N ALA A 331 -13.88 12.18 1.82
CA ALA A 331 -14.78 11.22 2.47
C ALA A 331 -14.63 11.14 4.00
N LYS A 332 -15.12 12.17 4.72
CA LYS A 332 -15.14 12.22 6.20
C LYS A 332 -15.63 10.90 6.81
N LYS A 333 -14.80 10.32 7.68
CA LYS A 333 -15.05 9.06 8.39
C LYS A 333 -16.42 9.07 9.08
N LYS A 334 -17.20 7.99 8.92
CA LYS A 334 -18.62 7.93 9.38
C LYS A 334 -18.70 8.12 10.90
N GLU A 335 -17.71 7.58 11.61
CA GLU A 335 -17.48 7.59 13.04
C GLU A 335 -16.92 8.92 13.59
N ARG A 336 -16.87 9.99 12.79
CA ARG A 336 -16.47 11.35 13.20
C ARG A 336 -17.47 12.44 12.79
N ARG A 337 -18.57 12.08 12.11
CA ARG A 337 -19.61 13.03 11.67
C ARG A 337 -20.41 13.54 12.86
N LYS A 338 -20.41 14.86 13.07
CA LYS A 338 -21.11 15.47 14.19
C LYS A 338 -22.58 15.71 13.83
N CYS A 339 -23.48 15.60 14.82
CA CYS A 339 -24.89 15.92 14.62
C CYS A 339 -25.10 17.34 14.08
N ILE A 340 -24.27 18.31 14.49
CA ILE A 340 -24.40 19.71 14.04
C ILE A 340 -24.28 19.91 12.52
N GLU A 341 -23.59 19.00 11.82
CA GLU A 341 -23.37 19.02 10.37
C GLU A 341 -24.48 18.31 9.58
N CYS A 342 -25.42 17.66 10.29
CA CYS A 342 -26.50 16.89 9.68
C CYS A 342 -27.74 17.77 9.45
N GLY A 343 -28.33 17.71 8.25
CA GLY A 343 -29.61 18.33 7.91
C GLY A 343 -30.79 17.77 8.70
N ASN A 344 -30.64 16.58 9.29
CA ASN A 344 -31.63 15.97 10.18
C ASN A 344 -31.51 16.45 11.64
N PHE A 345 -30.63 17.41 11.94
CA PHE A 345 -30.40 17.93 13.28
C PHE A 345 -30.83 19.40 13.39
N THR A 346 -31.75 19.67 14.33
CA THR A 346 -32.21 21.01 14.67
C THR A 346 -31.59 21.44 16.00
N PRO A 347 -30.69 22.45 16.00
CA PRO A 347 -30.04 22.90 17.24
C PRO A 347 -31.03 23.58 18.19
N SER A 348 -30.85 23.38 19.50
CA SER A 348 -31.49 24.20 20.52
C SER A 348 -30.73 25.53 20.65
N GLU A 349 -31.44 26.65 20.74
CA GLU A 349 -30.82 27.98 20.88
C GLU A 349 -30.08 28.18 22.21
N THR A 350 -30.49 27.44 23.25
CA THR A 350 -30.06 27.67 24.64
C THR A 350 -29.13 26.60 25.19
N SER A 351 -28.83 25.55 24.43
CA SER A 351 -28.04 24.43 24.94
C SER A 351 -27.09 23.82 23.90
N ALA A 352 -26.13 23.02 24.36
CA ALA A 352 -25.26 22.24 23.49
C ALA A 352 -25.96 20.99 22.89
N LYS A 353 -27.30 20.92 22.97
CA LYS A 353 -28.14 19.83 22.45
C LYS A 353 -29.00 20.32 21.29
N GLY A 354 -29.64 19.39 20.60
CA GLY A 354 -30.64 19.66 19.58
C GLY A 354 -31.41 18.39 19.24
N LEU A 355 -32.53 18.54 18.55
CA LEU A 355 -33.39 17.43 18.18
C LEU A 355 -32.84 16.74 16.93
N CYS A 356 -32.72 15.41 16.96
CA CYS A 356 -32.46 14.60 15.77
C CYS A 356 -33.78 14.03 15.24
N SER A 357 -34.18 14.38 14.02
CA SER A 357 -35.45 13.92 13.43
C SER A 357 -35.49 12.41 13.18
N VAL A 358 -34.33 11.80 12.88
CA VAL A 358 -34.20 10.35 12.63
C VAL A 358 -34.32 9.54 13.93
N ARG A 359 -33.67 10.01 15.01
CA ARG A 359 -33.71 9.33 16.31
C ARG A 359 -34.91 9.72 17.17
N LYS A 360 -35.59 10.82 16.84
CA LYS A 360 -36.70 11.41 17.58
C LYS A 360 -36.35 11.72 19.05
N GLU A 361 -35.10 12.12 19.30
CA GLU A 361 -34.60 12.46 20.64
C GLU A 361 -33.63 13.65 20.60
N GLU A 362 -33.39 14.26 21.76
CA GLU A 362 -32.33 15.26 21.93
C GLU A 362 -30.95 14.61 21.98
N VAL A 363 -30.04 15.09 21.13
CA VAL A 363 -28.65 14.65 21.08
C VAL A 363 -27.71 15.84 21.24
N GLN A 364 -26.52 15.61 21.81
CA GLN A 364 -25.50 16.65 21.87
C GLN A 364 -25.01 17.00 20.45
N ARG A 365 -24.83 18.30 20.19
CA ARG A 365 -24.39 18.82 18.88
C ARG A 365 -23.01 18.30 18.45
N SER A 366 -22.14 18.02 19.43
CA SER A 366 -20.78 17.47 19.25
C SER A 366 -20.76 15.94 19.19
N ARG A 367 -21.91 15.26 19.35
CA ARG A 367 -21.95 13.80 19.34
C ARG A 367 -21.57 13.28 17.96
N ILE A 368 -20.61 12.36 17.98
CA ILE A 368 -19.82 11.88 16.84
C ILE A 368 -20.50 10.74 16.05
N ILE A 369 -21.60 10.20 16.57
CA ILE A 369 -22.24 9.00 16.01
C ILE A 369 -23.39 9.41 15.10
N CYS A 370 -23.17 9.37 13.79
CA CYS A 370 -24.24 9.29 12.82
C CYS A 370 -24.21 7.95 12.07
N GLY A 371 -24.47 6.87 12.81
CA GLY A 371 -24.80 5.57 12.23
C GLY A 371 -26.24 5.49 11.67
N PHE A 372 -26.97 6.61 11.68
CA PHE A 372 -28.38 6.71 11.34
C PHE A 372 -28.57 7.77 10.25
N ASP A 373 -28.59 7.34 8.99
CA ASP A 373 -28.95 8.13 7.79
C ASP A 373 -28.52 9.61 7.83
N PHE A 374 -27.20 9.82 7.94
CA PHE A 374 -26.60 11.15 7.87
C PHE A 374 -26.96 11.84 6.55
N ALA A 375 -27.63 12.99 6.63
CA ALA A 375 -27.83 13.89 5.50
C ALA A 375 -26.97 15.14 5.74
N PRO A 376 -25.98 15.48 4.89
CA PRO A 376 -25.22 16.72 5.06
C PRO A 376 -26.14 17.94 4.97
N LYS A 377 -25.88 18.99 5.75
CA LYS A 377 -26.49 20.30 5.51
C LYS A 377 -26.05 20.80 4.13
N VAL A 378 -27.01 21.25 3.33
CA VAL A 378 -26.70 21.93 2.07
C VAL A 378 -26.06 23.28 2.45
N ASN A 379 -24.79 23.45 2.12
CA ASN A 379 -24.14 24.75 2.21
C ASN A 379 -24.41 25.48 0.89
N ASP A 380 -25.20 26.56 0.93
CA ASP A 380 -25.47 27.43 -0.23
C ASP A 380 -24.25 28.28 -0.67
N ASN A 381 -23.02 27.85 -0.39
CA ASN A 381 -21.79 28.56 -0.75
C ASN A 381 -20.81 27.62 -1.46
N ILE A 382 -21.19 27.18 -2.66
CA ILE A 382 -20.24 26.82 -3.73
C ILE A 382 -20.81 27.40 -5.02
N ASN A 383 -20.36 28.61 -5.35
CA ASN A 383 -20.27 29.12 -6.72
C ASN A 383 -18.78 29.26 -7.03
#